data_AF-A0A940TKI2-F1
#
_entry.id   AF-A0A940TKI2-F1
#
_cell.length_a   1.000
_cell.length_b   1.000
_cell.length_c   1.000
_cell.angle_alpha   90.00
_cell.angle_beta   90.00
_cell.angle_gamma   90.00
#
_symmetry.space_group_name_H-M   'P 1'
#
loop_
_entity.id
_entity.type
_entity.pdbx_description
1 polymer ?
#
loop_
_entity_poly.entity_id
_entity_poly.type
_entity_poly.pdbx_seq_one_letter_code
_entity_poly.pdbx_strand_id
1 'polypeptide(L)'
;MILQDFYDGKAFDAYEFFGAHRENGKIVFRTYAPAASSVKVIGSFNGWKGCEMTAEGRSGVFTYVSDEAAFGDLYKFQITSRNGNTVDHCDPYGFGMELRPASASVITDLSGFEWHDREWMEKRTRNFNSPMSIYEVHLGSWHTNPEDENGWFTYSEIADRLIDYVKENHFTHIEFMPLSEHPADESWGYQNTG
;
A
#
# COMPACT_ATOMS: atom_id res chain seq x y z
N MET A 1 10.60 -13.75 -8.43
CA MET A 1 10.47 -14.36 -7.10
C MET A 1 10.56 -15.88 -7.18
N ILE A 2 11.30 -16.52 -6.27
CA ILE A 2 11.27 -17.98 -6.09
C ILE A 2 10.13 -18.29 -5.11
N LEU A 3 9.06 -18.94 -5.57
CA LEU A 3 7.88 -19.21 -4.73
C LEU A 3 8.20 -20.02 -3.47
N GLN A 4 9.21 -20.88 -3.50
CA GLN A 4 9.63 -21.63 -2.32
C GLN A 4 10.13 -20.71 -1.20
N ASP A 5 10.85 -19.63 -1.53
CA ASP A 5 11.33 -18.68 -0.52
C ASP A 5 10.17 -17.92 0.11
N PHE A 6 9.09 -17.65 -0.64
CA PHE A 6 7.87 -17.08 -0.08
C PHE A 6 7.22 -18.02 0.94
N TYR A 7 7.08 -19.31 0.61
CA TYR A 7 6.51 -20.30 1.55
C TYR A 7 7.38 -20.52 2.79
N ASP A 8 8.70 -20.41 2.64
CA ASP A 8 9.66 -20.54 3.72
C ASP A 8 9.78 -19.26 4.58
N GLY A 9 9.10 -18.16 4.20
CA GLY A 9 9.19 -16.87 4.89
C GLY A 9 10.52 -16.13 4.69
N LYS A 10 11.19 -16.38 3.56
CA LYS A 10 12.50 -15.80 3.19
C LYS A 10 12.42 -14.75 2.06
N ALA A 11 11.27 -14.61 1.40
CA ALA A 11 11.07 -13.61 0.36
C ALA A 11 10.77 -12.24 0.97
N PHE A 12 11.80 -11.39 1.08
CA PHE A 12 11.67 -10.00 1.57
C PHE A 12 11.21 -9.01 0.47
N ASP A 13 11.14 -9.48 -0.77
CA ASP A 13 10.79 -8.76 -1.99
C ASP A 13 9.47 -9.28 -2.60
N ALA A 14 8.64 -9.98 -1.81
CA ALA A 14 7.39 -10.57 -2.30
C ALA A 14 6.42 -9.54 -2.91
N TYR A 15 6.52 -8.27 -2.50
CA TYR A 15 5.76 -7.15 -3.05
C TYR A 15 6.09 -6.86 -4.54
N GLU A 16 7.24 -7.30 -5.05
CA GLU A 16 7.57 -7.18 -6.48
C GLU A 16 6.83 -8.20 -7.35
N PHE A 17 6.20 -9.20 -6.72
CA PHE A 17 5.48 -10.28 -7.41
C PHE A 17 3.98 -10.24 -7.16
N PHE A 18 3.56 -10.11 -5.89
CA PHE A 18 2.16 -9.98 -5.50
C PHE A 18 1.68 -8.54 -5.63
N GLY A 19 0.38 -8.36 -5.81
CA GLY A 19 -0.22 -7.05 -6.04
C GLY A 19 -0.64 -6.85 -7.50
N ALA A 20 -0.81 -5.59 -7.89
CA ALA A 20 -1.05 -5.18 -9.26
C ALA A 20 0.20 -4.50 -9.86
N HIS A 21 0.76 -5.10 -10.91
CA HIS A 21 2.01 -4.67 -11.54
C HIS A 21 1.88 -4.51 -13.04
N ARG A 22 2.63 -3.57 -13.62
CA ARG A 22 2.73 -3.46 -15.08
C ARG A 22 3.81 -4.38 -15.62
N GLU A 23 3.43 -5.35 -16.45
CA GLU A 23 4.34 -6.28 -17.12
C GLU A 23 4.04 -6.34 -18.62
N ASN A 24 5.06 -6.18 -19.47
CA ASN A 24 4.93 -6.22 -20.93
C ASN A 24 3.79 -5.32 -21.47
N GLY A 25 3.59 -4.16 -20.84
CA GLY A 25 2.58 -3.18 -21.23
C GLY A 25 1.18 -3.43 -20.68
N LYS A 26 0.94 -4.54 -19.96
CA LYS A 26 -0.37 -4.90 -19.37
C LYS A 26 -0.31 -4.88 -17.85
N ILE A 27 -1.46 -4.77 -17.19
CA ILE A 27 -1.54 -4.94 -15.74
C ILE A 27 -1.75 -6.41 -15.41
N VAL A 28 -0.90 -6.93 -14.53
CA VAL A 28 -0.97 -8.28 -14.00
C VAL A 28 -1.31 -8.22 -12.51
N PHE A 29 -2.36 -8.92 -12.13
CA PHE A 29 -2.81 -9.05 -10.75
C PHE A 29 -2.40 -10.41 -10.21
N ARG A 30 -1.81 -10.44 -9.02
CA ARG A 30 -1.45 -11.69 -8.32
C ARG A 30 -1.82 -11.63 -6.85
N THR A 31 -2.51 -12.65 -6.36
CA THR A 31 -2.83 -12.80 -4.94
C THR A 31 -2.62 -14.23 -4.45
N TYR A 32 -2.27 -14.38 -3.17
CA TYR A 32 -2.11 -15.66 -2.52
C TYR A 32 -3.36 -16.01 -1.71
N ALA A 33 -4.13 -16.99 -2.18
CA ALA A 33 -5.39 -17.42 -1.58
C ALA A 33 -5.52 -18.96 -1.61
N PRO A 34 -4.64 -19.72 -0.92
CA PRO A 34 -4.51 -21.19 -1.09
C PRO A 34 -5.77 -22.00 -0.70
N ALA A 35 -6.62 -21.44 0.16
CA ALA A 35 -7.86 -22.06 0.59
C ALA A 35 -9.08 -21.65 -0.27
N ALA A 36 -8.90 -20.74 -1.24
CA ALA A 36 -9.96 -20.34 -2.16
C ALA A 36 -10.32 -21.48 -3.12
N SER A 37 -11.58 -21.48 -3.56
CA SER A 37 -12.08 -22.31 -4.67
C SER A 37 -12.00 -21.57 -5.99
N SER A 38 -12.24 -20.26 -5.99
CA SER A 38 -12.01 -19.35 -7.11
C SER A 38 -11.70 -17.95 -6.60
N VAL A 39 -11.04 -17.15 -7.45
CA VAL A 39 -10.79 -15.73 -7.22
C VAL A 39 -11.10 -14.99 -8.51
N LYS A 40 -11.80 -13.87 -8.39
CA LYS A 40 -11.98 -12.89 -9.47
C LYS A 40 -11.32 -11.58 -9.10
N VAL A 41 -10.80 -10.87 -10.09
CA VAL A 41 -10.52 -9.45 -9.95
C VAL A 41 -11.72 -8.64 -10.43
N ILE A 42 -12.24 -7.77 -9.57
CA ILE A 42 -13.32 -6.82 -9.87
C ILE A 42 -12.73 -5.41 -9.81
N GLY A 43 -13.15 -4.50 -10.69
CA GLY A 43 -12.66 -3.13 -10.66
C GLY A 43 -13.37 -2.17 -11.59
N SER A 44 -12.96 -0.90 -11.56
CA SER A 44 -13.50 0.16 -12.45
C SER A 44 -13.41 -0.23 -13.92
N PHE A 45 -12.28 -0.80 -14.34
CA PHE A 45 -12.00 -1.22 -15.72
C PHE A 45 -12.99 -2.26 -16.27
N ASN A 46 -13.59 -3.11 -15.42
CA ASN A 46 -14.56 -4.13 -15.84
C ASN A 46 -15.98 -3.88 -15.33
N GLY A 47 -16.27 -2.64 -14.86
CA GLY A 47 -17.55 -2.26 -14.29
C GLY A 47 -17.96 -3.13 -13.09
N TRP A 48 -16.99 -3.61 -12.33
CA TRP A 48 -17.16 -4.49 -11.16
C TRP A 48 -17.82 -5.86 -11.46
N LYS A 49 -17.85 -6.30 -12.73
CA LYS A 49 -18.49 -7.58 -13.13
C LYS A 49 -17.62 -8.81 -12.88
N GLY A 50 -16.31 -8.61 -12.68
CA GLY A 50 -15.36 -9.65 -12.29
C GLY A 50 -14.76 -10.44 -13.43
N CYS A 51 -13.43 -10.59 -13.40
CA CYS A 51 -12.66 -11.43 -14.31
C CYS A 51 -12.05 -12.60 -13.52
N GLU A 52 -12.31 -13.84 -13.94
CA GLU A 52 -11.76 -15.04 -13.29
C GLU A 52 -10.24 -15.05 -13.37
N MET A 53 -9.60 -15.30 -12.22
CA MET A 53 -8.15 -15.44 -12.13
C MET A 53 -7.76 -16.92 -12.27
N THR A 54 -6.62 -17.17 -12.91
CA THR A 54 -6.08 -18.52 -13.11
C THR A 54 -5.29 -18.96 -11.88
N ALA A 55 -5.65 -20.09 -11.29
CA ALA A 55 -4.85 -20.72 -10.23
C ALA A 55 -3.58 -21.34 -10.82
N GLU A 56 -2.41 -21.00 -10.28
CA GLU A 56 -1.11 -21.52 -10.74
C GLU A 56 -0.83 -22.91 -10.17
N GLY A 57 -1.50 -23.93 -10.70
CA GLY A 57 -1.35 -25.31 -10.27
C GLY A 57 -1.80 -25.49 -8.81
N ARG A 58 -0.87 -25.90 -7.94
CA ARG A 58 -1.14 -26.11 -6.49
C ARG A 58 -0.44 -25.06 -5.61
N SER A 59 0.04 -23.95 -6.19
CA SER A 59 0.74 -22.90 -5.46
C SER A 59 -0.15 -22.14 -4.48
N GLY A 60 -1.45 -22.04 -4.77
CA GLY A 60 -2.35 -21.13 -4.06
C GLY A 60 -2.27 -19.68 -4.55
N VAL A 61 -1.47 -19.41 -5.59
CA VAL A 61 -1.40 -18.14 -6.28
C VAL A 61 -2.46 -18.09 -7.38
N PHE A 62 -3.17 -16.97 -7.46
CA PHE A 62 -4.12 -16.66 -8.51
C PHE A 62 -3.60 -15.48 -9.33
N THR A 63 -3.61 -15.62 -10.65
CA THR A 63 -3.06 -14.63 -11.58
C THR A 63 -4.09 -14.23 -12.64
N TYR A 64 -4.18 -12.94 -12.94
CA TYR A 64 -4.93 -12.43 -14.09
C TYR A 64 -4.14 -11.35 -14.82
N VAL A 65 -4.11 -11.43 -16.15
CA VAL A 65 -3.51 -10.42 -17.02
C VAL A 65 -4.64 -9.65 -17.67
N SER A 66 -4.74 -8.36 -17.40
CA SER A 66 -5.79 -7.49 -17.91
C SER A 66 -5.37 -6.80 -19.21
N ASP A 67 -6.29 -6.75 -20.17
CA ASP A 67 -6.17 -5.94 -21.39
C ASP A 67 -6.75 -4.53 -21.22
N GLU A 68 -7.51 -4.29 -20.15
CA GLU A 68 -8.33 -3.08 -19.97
C GLU A 68 -7.90 -2.22 -18.78
N ALA A 69 -7.24 -2.82 -17.78
CA ALA A 69 -6.85 -2.11 -16.55
C ALA A 69 -5.63 -1.20 -16.77
N ALA A 70 -5.63 -0.05 -16.11
CA ALA A 70 -4.58 0.96 -16.16
C ALA A 70 -4.27 1.52 -14.76
N PHE A 71 -3.17 2.28 -14.64
CA PHE A 71 -2.87 3.01 -13.42
C PHE A 71 -4.01 3.98 -13.06
N GLY A 72 -4.32 4.06 -11.77
CA GLY A 72 -5.44 4.83 -11.22
C GLY A 72 -6.77 4.06 -11.15
N ASP A 73 -6.88 2.89 -11.78
CA ASP A 73 -8.09 2.06 -11.63
C ASP A 73 -8.22 1.52 -10.20
N LEU A 74 -9.48 1.38 -9.77
CA LEU A 74 -9.87 0.78 -8.51
C LEU A 74 -10.11 -0.71 -8.70
N TYR A 75 -9.69 -1.53 -7.75
CA TYR A 75 -9.92 -2.98 -7.80
C TYR A 75 -10.01 -3.64 -6.42
N LYS A 76 -10.60 -4.84 -6.41
CA LYS A 76 -10.66 -5.77 -5.28
C LYS A 76 -10.51 -7.20 -5.79
N PHE A 77 -10.13 -8.11 -4.89
CA PHE A 77 -10.21 -9.54 -5.12
C PHE A 77 -11.51 -10.08 -4.53
N GLN A 78 -12.39 -10.59 -5.39
CA GLN A 78 -13.56 -11.34 -4.97
C GLN A 78 -13.18 -12.81 -4.79
N ILE A 79 -13.09 -13.26 -3.55
CA ILE A 79 -12.59 -14.58 -3.19
C ILE A 79 -13.75 -15.48 -2.78
N THR A 80 -13.89 -16.63 -3.44
CA THR A 80 -14.88 -17.65 -3.09
C THR A 80 -14.20 -18.78 -2.32
N SER A 81 -14.55 -18.99 -1.05
CA SER A 81 -14.02 -20.10 -0.24
C SER A 81 -14.64 -21.44 -0.62
N ARG A 82 -14.01 -22.56 -0.22
CA ARG A 82 -14.48 -23.93 -0.53
C ARG A 82 -15.87 -24.27 0.02
N ASN A 83 -16.38 -23.51 0.99
CA ASN A 83 -17.74 -23.64 1.52
C ASN A 83 -18.78 -22.80 0.73
N GLY A 84 -18.37 -22.11 -0.34
CA GLY A 84 -19.24 -21.32 -1.21
C GLY A 84 -19.41 -19.85 -0.83
N ASN A 85 -18.84 -19.38 0.30
CA ASN A 85 -18.93 -17.98 0.68
C ASN A 85 -18.03 -17.12 -0.22
N THR A 86 -18.55 -15.97 -0.64
CA THR A 86 -17.84 -15.00 -1.49
C THR A 86 -17.67 -13.69 -0.73
N VAL A 87 -16.46 -13.16 -0.68
CA VAL A 87 -16.12 -11.89 -0.02
C VAL A 87 -15.20 -11.09 -0.91
N ASP A 88 -15.41 -9.77 -0.95
CA ASP A 88 -14.53 -8.83 -1.64
C ASP A 88 -13.46 -8.33 -0.67
N HIS A 89 -12.20 -8.49 -1.05
CA HIS A 89 -11.02 -8.09 -0.28
C HIS A 89 -10.25 -6.99 -1.02
N CYS A 90 -9.72 -6.02 -0.27
CA CYS A 90 -8.62 -5.20 -0.76
C CYS A 90 -7.39 -6.07 -1.03
N ASP A 91 -6.46 -5.57 -1.84
CA ASP A 91 -5.20 -6.24 -2.11
C ASP A 91 -4.25 -6.18 -0.90
N PRO A 92 -3.81 -7.31 -0.33
CA PRO A 92 -2.83 -7.32 0.76
C PRO A 92 -1.46 -6.74 0.37
N TYR A 93 -1.17 -6.65 -0.93
CA TYR A 93 0.03 -6.05 -1.51
C TYR A 93 -0.30 -4.82 -2.36
N GLY A 94 -1.46 -4.19 -2.13
CA GLY A 94 -1.84 -2.96 -2.82
C GLY A 94 -0.93 -1.79 -2.43
N PHE A 95 -0.57 -0.96 -3.40
CA PHE A 95 0.29 0.21 -3.18
C PHE A 95 -0.48 1.53 -3.00
N GLY A 96 -1.80 1.47 -3.08
CA GLY A 96 -2.70 2.59 -2.89
C GLY A 96 -4.11 2.08 -2.60
N MET A 97 -4.93 2.94 -1.99
CA MET A 97 -6.27 2.59 -1.54
C MET A 97 -7.20 3.80 -1.69
N GLU A 98 -8.49 3.55 -1.88
CA GLU A 98 -9.50 4.59 -1.78
C GLU A 98 -9.52 5.18 -0.36
N LEU A 99 -9.85 6.47 -0.26
CA LEU A 99 -10.06 7.12 1.03
C LEU A 99 -11.19 6.41 1.80
N ARG A 100 -10.91 6.04 3.05
CA ARG A 100 -11.90 5.49 3.98
C ARG A 100 -13.17 6.37 4.05
N PRO A 101 -14.37 5.77 4.21
CA PRO A 101 -14.63 4.37 4.55
C PRO A 101 -14.66 3.41 3.35
N ALA A 102 -14.30 3.87 2.15
CA ALA A 102 -14.12 2.99 1.00
C ALA A 102 -12.90 2.06 1.18
N SER A 103 -12.74 1.08 0.28
CA SER A 103 -11.75 0.01 0.50
C SER A 103 -11.23 -0.68 -0.76
N ALA A 104 -11.45 -0.12 -1.95
CA ALA A 104 -10.78 -0.67 -3.13
C ALA A 104 -9.30 -0.29 -3.11
N SER A 105 -8.45 -1.20 -3.56
CA SER A 105 -7.06 -0.89 -3.86
C SER A 105 -6.97 -0.11 -5.16
N VAL A 106 -5.92 0.71 -5.31
CA VAL A 106 -5.64 1.53 -6.49
C VAL A 106 -4.44 0.94 -7.22
N ILE A 107 -4.56 0.71 -8.52
CA ILE A 107 -3.43 0.29 -9.36
C ILE A 107 -2.45 1.48 -9.44
N THR A 108 -1.34 1.39 -8.72
CA THR A 108 -0.45 2.54 -8.51
C THR A 108 0.85 2.36 -9.27
N ASP A 109 1.27 3.39 -9.99
CA ASP A 109 2.61 3.44 -10.57
C ASP A 109 3.60 3.91 -9.50
N LEU A 110 4.49 3.02 -9.08
CA LEU A 110 5.56 3.35 -8.14
C LEU A 110 6.75 4.06 -8.82
N SER A 111 6.75 4.13 -10.14
CA SER A 111 7.77 4.85 -10.89
C SER A 111 7.44 6.34 -10.99
N GLY A 112 8.45 7.16 -11.24
CA GLY A 112 8.27 8.58 -11.57
C GLY A 112 8.53 9.57 -10.45
N PHE A 113 8.75 9.13 -9.21
CA PHE A 113 9.27 10.02 -8.17
C PHE A 113 10.81 10.10 -8.24
N GLU A 114 11.33 11.30 -8.49
CA GLU A 114 12.77 11.56 -8.52
C GLU A 114 13.28 11.88 -7.11
N TRP A 115 14.14 11.01 -6.58
CA TRP A 115 14.75 11.20 -5.27
C TRP A 115 15.97 12.12 -5.34
N HIS A 116 16.10 13.01 -4.36
CA HIS A 116 17.22 13.96 -4.24
C HIS A 116 18.03 13.78 -2.94
N ASP A 117 17.87 12.65 -2.24
CA ASP A 117 18.43 12.39 -0.91
C ASP A 117 19.71 11.52 -0.92
N ARG A 118 20.33 11.36 -2.09
CA ARG A 118 21.50 10.48 -2.28
C ARG A 118 22.62 10.72 -1.26
N GLU A 119 22.99 11.98 -1.04
CA GLU A 119 24.06 12.33 -0.10
C GLU A 119 23.70 11.95 1.35
N TRP A 120 22.43 12.10 1.72
CA TRP A 120 21.93 11.68 3.04
C TRP A 120 22.01 10.16 3.19
N MET A 121 21.53 9.42 2.19
CA MET A 121 21.53 7.96 2.20
C MET A 121 22.94 7.36 2.25
N GLU A 122 23.91 7.97 1.56
CA GLU A 122 25.32 7.56 1.59
C GLU A 122 25.97 7.80 2.97
N LYS A 123 25.53 8.82 3.72
CA LYS A 123 26.05 9.15 5.06
C LYS A 123 25.29 8.46 6.20
N ARG A 124 24.08 7.98 5.96
CA ARG A 124 23.20 7.39 6.98
C ARG A 124 23.87 6.19 7.65
N THR A 125 23.89 6.18 8.98
CA THR A 125 24.35 5.05 9.79
C THR A 125 23.22 4.50 10.65
N ARG A 126 23.48 3.46 11.44
CA ARG A 126 22.55 2.99 12.48
C ARG A 126 22.38 3.99 13.64
N ASN A 127 23.10 5.11 13.64
CA ASN A 127 22.99 6.22 14.59
C ASN A 127 23.24 5.86 16.08
N PHE A 128 23.91 4.73 16.38
CA PHE A 128 24.14 4.29 17.77
C PHE A 128 25.02 5.22 18.62
N ASN A 129 25.92 5.98 17.97
CA ASN A 129 26.90 6.83 18.64
C ASN A 129 26.72 8.31 18.28
N SER A 130 25.49 8.74 18.01
CA SER A 130 25.18 10.09 17.54
C SER A 130 23.91 10.61 18.23
N PRO A 131 23.73 11.94 18.34
CA PRO A 131 22.56 12.51 19.00
C PRO A 131 21.25 12.03 18.36
N MET A 132 20.32 11.62 19.21
CA MET A 132 18.99 11.19 18.80
C MET A 132 17.95 11.94 19.64
N SER A 133 17.22 12.83 18.98
CA SER A 133 16.07 13.53 19.53
C SER A 133 14.94 13.38 18.53
N ILE A 134 13.89 12.70 18.95
CA ILE A 134 12.79 12.26 18.10
C ILE A 134 11.58 13.14 18.40
N TYR A 135 10.97 13.69 17.35
CA TYR A 135 9.67 14.34 17.41
C TYR A 135 8.61 13.34 16.92
N GLU A 136 7.81 12.81 17.85
CA GLU A 136 6.72 11.89 17.54
C GLU A 136 5.51 12.66 16.98
N VAL A 137 4.95 12.19 15.87
CA VAL A 137 3.93 12.89 15.09
C VAL A 137 2.81 11.96 14.68
N HIS A 138 1.58 12.34 15.04
CA HIS A 138 0.36 11.86 14.38
C HIS A 138 0.00 12.84 13.26
N LEU A 139 0.21 12.47 11.99
CA LEU A 139 0.04 13.40 10.86
C LEU A 139 -1.37 13.95 10.75
N GLY A 140 -2.39 13.11 10.97
CA GLY A 140 -3.80 13.51 10.87
C GLY A 140 -4.25 14.54 11.93
N SER A 141 -3.44 14.80 12.97
CA SER A 141 -3.79 15.75 14.03
C SER A 141 -2.66 16.72 14.41
N TRP A 142 -1.54 16.71 13.69
CA TRP A 142 -0.42 17.62 13.98
C TRP A 142 -0.78 19.07 13.69
N HIS A 143 -1.43 19.31 12.56
CA HIS A 143 -1.92 20.62 12.16
C HIS A 143 -3.21 20.48 11.36
N THR A 144 -4.23 21.29 11.71
CA THR A 144 -5.51 21.30 11.02
C THR A 144 -5.47 22.23 9.81
N ASN A 145 -5.99 21.78 8.68
CA ASN A 145 -6.22 22.60 7.50
C ASN A 145 -7.62 23.24 7.57
N PRO A 146 -7.75 24.56 7.72
CA PRO A 146 -9.08 25.19 7.80
C PRO A 146 -9.86 25.17 6.48
N GLU A 147 -9.18 24.89 5.36
CA GLU A 147 -9.78 24.88 4.01
C GLU A 147 -10.25 23.47 3.59
N ASP A 148 -9.97 22.43 4.37
CA ASP A 148 -10.40 21.05 4.13
C ASP A 148 -11.52 20.65 5.10
N GLU A 149 -12.56 19.99 4.62
CA GLU A 149 -13.71 19.59 5.45
C GLU A 149 -13.32 18.65 6.59
N ASN A 150 -12.33 17.78 6.36
CA ASN A 150 -11.82 16.85 7.37
C ASN A 150 -10.65 17.44 8.18
N GLY A 151 -10.19 18.64 7.82
CA GLY A 151 -9.09 19.32 8.48
C GLY A 151 -7.71 18.76 8.12
N TRP A 152 -7.57 17.98 7.04
CA TRP A 152 -6.30 17.35 6.68
C TRP A 152 -5.53 18.13 5.62
N PHE A 153 -4.22 17.93 5.66
CA PHE A 153 -3.31 18.31 4.58
C PHE A 153 -2.90 17.05 3.82
N THR A 154 -2.65 17.19 2.52
CA THR A 154 -1.88 16.19 1.77
C THR A 154 -0.44 16.15 2.27
N TYR A 155 0.28 15.06 1.98
CA TYR A 155 1.70 14.94 2.34
C TYR A 155 2.56 16.11 1.79
N SER A 156 2.29 16.57 0.58
CA SER A 156 3.02 17.68 -0.04
C SER A 156 2.77 19.02 0.65
N GLU A 157 1.57 19.26 1.19
CA GLU A 157 1.22 20.52 1.86
C GLU A 157 1.75 20.58 3.30
N ILE A 158 1.78 19.45 4.00
CA ILE A 158 2.24 19.39 5.39
C ILE A 158 3.76 19.27 5.52
N ALA A 159 4.44 18.71 4.51
CA ALA A 159 5.87 18.42 4.56
C ALA A 159 6.71 19.65 4.90
N ASP A 160 6.56 20.76 4.14
CA ASP A 160 7.37 21.96 4.36
C ASP A 160 7.15 22.54 5.77
N ARG A 161 5.89 22.58 6.22
CA ARG A 161 5.51 23.08 7.56
C ARG A 161 6.14 22.25 8.68
N LEU A 162 6.02 20.93 8.58
CA LEU A 162 6.53 20.01 9.58
C LEU A 162 8.07 20.03 9.61
N ILE A 163 8.71 20.03 8.43
CA ILE A 163 10.16 20.05 8.31
C ILE A 163 10.75 21.35 8.89
N ASP A 164 10.14 22.50 8.60
CA ASP A 164 10.59 23.79 9.14
C ASP A 164 10.51 23.80 10.66
N TYR A 165 9.37 23.38 11.23
CA TYR A 165 9.19 23.29 12.67
C TYR A 165 10.22 22.36 13.34
N VAL A 166 10.45 21.18 12.77
CA VAL A 166 11.39 20.18 13.30
C VAL A 166 12.82 20.72 13.29
N LYS A 167 13.21 21.44 12.23
CA LYS A 167 14.54 22.07 12.10
C LYS A 167 14.72 23.24 13.06
N GLU A 168 13.72 24.12 13.18
CA GLU A 168 13.73 25.25 14.12
C GLU A 168 13.89 24.80 15.57
N ASN A 169 13.31 23.64 15.91
CA ASN A 169 13.37 23.06 17.26
C ASN A 169 14.50 22.03 17.45
N HIS A 170 15.41 21.90 16.49
CA HIS A 170 16.62 21.08 16.58
C HIS A 170 16.41 19.58 16.85
N PHE A 171 15.25 19.03 16.48
CA PHE A 171 15.06 17.59 16.46
C PHE A 171 15.92 16.94 15.37
N THR A 172 16.35 15.70 15.59
CA THR A 172 17.18 14.98 14.61
C THR A 172 16.39 13.98 13.78
N HIS A 173 15.23 13.53 14.28
CA HIS A 173 14.37 12.55 13.63
C HIS A 173 12.89 12.90 13.86
N ILE A 174 12.05 12.42 12.94
CA ILE A 174 10.60 12.38 13.10
C ILE A 174 10.22 10.91 13.23
N GLU A 175 9.40 10.58 14.23
CA GLU A 175 8.74 9.28 14.34
C GLU A 175 7.27 9.48 14.03
N PHE A 176 6.78 8.80 12.99
CA PHE A 176 5.36 8.85 12.67
C PHE A 176 4.63 7.72 13.40
N MET A 177 3.49 8.06 13.99
CA MET A 177 2.44 7.07 14.22
C MET A 177 2.09 6.40 12.88
N PRO A 178 1.58 5.15 12.86
CA PRO A 178 1.49 4.37 11.63
C PRO A 178 0.80 5.11 10.48
N LEU A 179 1.46 5.09 9.31
CA LEU A 179 0.98 5.74 8.07
C LEU A 179 0.35 4.75 7.07
N SER A 180 0.46 3.46 7.35
CA SER A 180 -0.26 2.41 6.62
C SER A 180 -1.78 2.65 6.67
N GLU A 181 -2.48 2.16 5.67
CA GLU A 181 -3.91 2.41 5.51
C GLU A 181 -4.70 1.76 6.65
N HIS A 182 -5.57 2.56 7.26
CA HIS A 182 -6.36 2.15 8.41
C HIS A 182 -7.76 2.78 8.35
N PRO A 183 -8.82 1.99 8.59
CA PRO A 183 -10.19 2.44 8.34
C PRO A 183 -10.74 3.39 9.41
N ALA A 184 -10.08 3.52 10.56
CA ALA A 184 -10.59 4.24 11.72
C ALA A 184 -9.55 5.21 12.29
N ASP A 185 -9.84 6.51 12.25
CA ASP A 185 -8.97 7.58 12.77
C ASP A 185 -8.65 7.44 14.25
N GLU A 186 -9.63 6.99 15.04
CA GLU A 186 -9.47 6.76 16.47
C GLU A 186 -8.50 5.63 16.82
N SER A 187 -8.11 4.80 15.85
CA SER A 187 -7.08 3.79 16.04
C SER A 187 -5.66 4.36 16.03
N TRP A 188 -5.51 5.62 15.61
CA TRP A 188 -4.23 6.30 15.40
C TRP A 188 -3.26 5.53 14.48
N GLY A 189 -3.81 4.72 13.58
CA GLY A 189 -3.04 3.85 12.68
C GLY A 189 -2.65 2.49 13.27
N TYR A 190 -3.05 2.13 14.50
CA TYR A 190 -2.66 0.82 15.05
C TYR A 190 -3.55 -0.35 14.60
N GLN A 191 -4.66 -0.08 13.90
CA GLN A 191 -5.55 -1.10 13.34
C GLN A 191 -5.48 -1.10 11.80
N ASN A 192 -4.33 -1.49 11.26
CA ASN A 192 -4.06 -1.44 9.82
C ASN A 192 -4.78 -2.51 9.02
N THR A 193 -5.14 -2.15 7.79
CA THR A 193 -5.76 -3.05 6.81
C THR A 193 -5.10 -3.02 5.42
N GLY A 194 -4.17 -2.09 5.17
CA GLY A 194 -3.43 -1.94 3.92
C GLY A 194 -2.04 -1.37 4.14
#